data_AF-A0A257ZVE1-F1
#
_entry.id   AF-A0A257ZVE1-F1
#
_cell.length_a   1.000
_cell.length_b   1.000
_cell.length_c   1.000
_cell.angle_alpha   90.00
_cell.angle_beta   90.00
_cell.angle_gamma   90.00
#
_symmetry.space_group_name_H-M   'P 1'
#
loop_
_entity.id
_entity.type
_entity.pdbx_description
1 polymer ?
#
loop_
_entity_poly.entity_id
_entity_poly.type
_entity_poly.pdbx_seq_one_letter_code
_entity_poly.pdbx_strand_id
1 'polypeptide(L)'
;ASVDDKLQDLIAKSDVIVKLLQGQLDLLNVQKGKVEGNLAATLTEREETVGALEAVRAEIAAMDPKLIELENRIAVEQDAAARTKLETELAGLNAQHNALVQDEQVKLAKSQTLERYIEKGKTWVDSLQNQAATQLVLINKLQTDTKQRVVLYDALTSSLKTAQQQDVAHRINEIGVKTDQEAQTAMAAIGAATNAKMADMLEAHEDHMVFAREILEQKAKADERFARRFAAIVEKHDKNAYGE
;
A
#
# COMPACT_ATOMS: atom_id res chain seq x y z
N ALA A 1 -11.12 11.03 5.06
CA ALA A 1 -10.31 10.37 4.02
C ALA A 1 -10.98 9.06 3.66
N SER A 2 -11.37 8.92 2.40
CA SER A 2 -11.86 7.67 1.82
C SER A 2 -10.78 6.57 1.90
N VAL A 3 -11.15 5.32 1.61
CA VAL A 3 -10.17 4.23 1.47
C VAL A 3 -9.18 4.57 0.34
N ASP A 4 -9.66 5.18 -0.74
CA ASP A 4 -8.86 5.58 -1.89
C ASP A 4 -7.84 6.67 -1.54
N ASP A 5 -8.23 7.68 -0.75
CA ASP A 5 -7.32 8.74 -0.30
C ASP A 5 -6.15 8.17 0.51
N LYS A 6 -6.46 7.22 1.41
CA LYS A 6 -5.45 6.55 2.25
C LYS A 6 -4.55 5.65 1.41
N LEU A 7 -5.08 5.02 0.37
CA LEU A 7 -4.31 4.20 -0.55
C LEU A 7 -3.33 5.08 -1.36
N GLN A 8 -3.79 6.20 -1.91
CA GLN A 8 -2.94 7.14 -2.65
C GLN A 8 -1.83 7.72 -1.78
N ASP A 9 -2.13 8.08 -0.53
CA ASP A 9 -1.11 8.53 0.43
C ASP A 9 -0.07 7.43 0.72
N LEU A 10 -0.50 6.17 0.86
CA LEU A 10 0.40 5.04 1.07
C LEU A 10 1.30 4.80 -0.14
N ILE A 11 0.77 4.86 -1.37
CA ILE A 11 1.55 4.75 -2.60
C ILE A 11 2.60 5.86 -2.66
N ALA A 12 2.19 7.12 -2.46
CA ALA A 12 3.08 8.26 -2.52
C ALA A 12 4.23 8.14 -1.49
N LYS A 13 3.93 7.71 -0.26
CA LYS A 13 4.94 7.45 0.77
C LYS A 13 5.87 6.30 0.38
N SER A 14 5.32 5.22 -0.17
CA SER A 14 6.10 4.08 -0.63
C SER A 14 7.07 4.48 -1.74
N ASP A 15 6.62 5.25 -2.73
CA ASP A 15 7.46 5.74 -3.83
C ASP A 15 8.60 6.63 -3.34
N VAL A 16 8.32 7.51 -2.37
CA VAL A 16 9.37 8.35 -1.74
C VAL A 16 10.40 7.48 -1.01
N ILE A 17 9.95 6.50 -0.23
CA ILE A 17 10.84 5.59 0.50
C ILE A 17 11.67 4.76 -0.50
N VAL A 18 11.05 4.20 -1.54
CA VAL A 18 11.75 3.42 -2.57
C VAL A 18 12.84 4.26 -3.25
N LYS A 19 12.56 5.52 -3.59
CA LYS A 19 13.58 6.43 -4.14
C LYS A 19 14.74 6.68 -3.17
N LEU A 20 14.43 6.89 -1.88
CA LEU A 20 15.44 7.07 -0.85
C LEU A 20 16.30 5.81 -0.69
N LEU A 21 15.67 4.64 -0.66
CA LEU A 21 16.36 3.36 -0.53
C LEU A 21 17.22 3.07 -1.77
N GLN A 22 16.77 3.45 -2.97
CA GLN A 22 17.56 3.34 -4.19
C GLN A 22 18.79 4.26 -4.13
N GLY A 23 18.63 5.52 -3.70
CA GLY A 23 19.78 6.42 -3.53
C GLY A 23 20.80 5.91 -2.50
N GLN A 24 20.33 5.27 -1.43
CA GLN A 24 21.22 4.60 -0.47
C GLN A 24 21.93 3.39 -1.08
N LEU A 25 21.23 2.57 -1.88
CA LEU A 25 21.83 1.44 -2.60
C LEU A 25 22.92 1.92 -3.56
N ASP A 26 22.66 3.00 -4.31
CA ASP A 26 23.63 3.58 -5.24
C ASP A 26 24.88 4.07 -4.49
N LEU A 27 24.69 4.75 -3.35
CA LEU A 27 25.80 5.17 -2.48
C LEU A 27 26.61 3.98 -1.97
N LEU A 28 25.96 2.92 -1.49
CA LEU A 28 26.62 1.70 -1.02
C LEU A 28 27.46 1.06 -2.13
N ASN A 29 26.93 1.00 -3.35
CA ASN A 29 27.66 0.46 -4.51
C ASN A 29 28.88 1.34 -4.88
N VAL A 30 28.75 2.66 -4.82
CA VAL A 30 29.88 3.58 -5.03
C VAL A 30 30.96 3.39 -3.97
N GLN A 31 30.57 3.27 -2.70
CA GLN A 31 31.52 3.03 -1.61
C GLN A 31 32.20 1.66 -1.77
N LYS A 32 31.44 0.62 -2.11
CA LYS A 32 31.95 -0.72 -2.37
C LYS A 32 33.02 -0.69 -3.47
N GLY A 33 32.72 -0.07 -4.61
CA GLY A 33 33.68 0.05 -5.72
C GLY A 33 34.96 0.79 -5.34
N LYS A 34 34.88 1.81 -4.48
CA LYS A 34 36.08 2.50 -3.95
C LYS A 34 36.92 1.58 -3.06
N VAL A 35 36.28 0.81 -2.17
CA VAL A 35 36.99 -0.12 -1.28
C VAL A 35 37.59 -1.27 -2.08
N GLU A 36 36.86 -1.83 -3.05
CA GLU A 36 37.35 -2.87 -3.98
C GLU A 36 38.57 -2.37 -4.76
N GLY A 37 38.52 -1.16 -5.31
CA GLY A 37 39.65 -0.56 -6.03
C GLY A 37 40.88 -0.34 -5.13
N ASN A 38 40.69 0.16 -3.90
CA ASN A 38 41.78 0.32 -2.95
C ASN A 38 42.36 -1.03 -2.51
N LEU A 39 41.51 -2.03 -2.26
CA LEU A 39 41.92 -3.39 -1.90
C LEU A 39 42.76 -4.02 -3.01
N ALA A 40 42.34 -3.89 -4.27
CA ALA A 40 43.10 -4.38 -5.42
C ALA A 40 44.48 -3.70 -5.51
N ALA A 41 44.55 -2.37 -5.37
CA ALA A 41 45.82 -1.65 -5.37
C ALA A 41 46.73 -2.08 -4.21
N THR A 42 46.17 -2.26 -3.01
CA THR A 42 46.93 -2.69 -1.81
C THR A 42 47.45 -4.12 -1.98
N LEU A 43 46.68 -5.02 -2.61
CA LEU A 43 47.12 -6.37 -2.94
C LEU A 43 48.32 -6.36 -3.88
N THR A 44 48.25 -5.58 -4.97
CA THR A 44 49.37 -5.41 -5.91
C THR A 44 50.60 -4.83 -5.23
N GLU A 45 50.44 -3.77 -4.42
CA GLU A 45 51.57 -3.18 -3.70
C GLU A 45 52.20 -4.17 -2.71
N ARG A 46 51.39 -5.03 -2.08
CA ARG A 46 51.92 -6.07 -1.18
C ARG A 46 52.67 -7.13 -1.94
N GLU A 47 52.15 -7.58 -3.09
CA GLU A 47 52.82 -8.55 -3.96
C GLU A 47 54.22 -8.05 -4.37
N GLU A 48 54.31 -6.80 -4.85
CA GLU A 48 55.59 -6.17 -5.18
C GLU A 48 56.52 -6.06 -3.97
N THR A 49 56.00 -5.64 -2.82
CA THR A 49 56.78 -5.50 -1.57
C THR A 49 57.31 -6.84 -1.08
N VAL A 50 56.51 -7.91 -1.18
CA VAL A 50 56.91 -9.27 -0.80
C VAL A 50 57.96 -9.80 -1.76
N GLY A 51 57.81 -9.63 -3.07
CA GLY A 51 58.83 -10.02 -4.04
C GLY A 51 60.17 -9.30 -3.81
N ALA A 52 60.12 -8.00 -3.52
CA ALA A 52 61.33 -7.24 -3.17
C ALA A 52 61.95 -7.70 -1.84
N LEU A 53 61.13 -8.05 -0.85
CA LEU A 53 61.60 -8.60 0.44
C LEU A 53 62.31 -9.94 0.25
N GLU A 54 61.77 -10.82 -0.58
CA GLU A 54 62.37 -12.12 -0.89
C GLU A 54 63.72 -11.96 -1.61
N ALA A 55 63.82 -10.99 -2.54
CA ALA A 55 65.09 -10.66 -3.19
C ALA A 55 66.15 -10.18 -2.19
N VAL A 56 65.81 -9.25 -1.29
CA VAL A 56 66.75 -8.77 -0.25
C VAL A 56 67.18 -9.91 0.67
N ARG A 57 66.27 -10.80 1.07
CA ARG A 57 66.60 -11.98 1.89
C ARG A 57 67.57 -12.92 1.18
N ALA A 58 67.38 -13.12 -0.12
CA ALA A 58 68.29 -13.93 -0.93
C ALA A 58 69.68 -13.29 -1.03
N GLU A 59 69.76 -11.98 -1.17
CA GLU A 59 71.04 -11.25 -1.17
C GLU A 59 71.77 -11.34 0.18
N ILE A 60 71.06 -11.13 1.29
CA ILE A 60 71.60 -11.31 2.66
C ILE A 60 72.16 -12.73 2.82
N ALA A 61 71.36 -13.75 2.50
CA ALA A 61 71.77 -15.15 2.61
C ALA A 61 72.97 -15.50 1.71
N ALA A 62 73.13 -14.81 0.57
CA ALA A 62 74.28 -14.97 -0.33
C ALA A 62 75.54 -14.22 0.15
N MET A 63 75.40 -13.25 1.06
CA MET A 63 76.53 -12.55 1.68
C MET A 63 77.13 -13.33 2.86
N ASP A 64 76.33 -14.09 3.60
CA ASP A 64 76.80 -14.84 4.77
C ASP A 64 78.04 -15.71 4.48
N PRO A 65 78.08 -16.53 3.40
CA PRO A 65 79.25 -17.35 3.10
C PRO A 65 80.49 -16.51 2.77
N LYS A 66 80.31 -15.36 2.10
CA LYS A 66 81.41 -14.46 1.71
C LYS A 66 82.00 -13.75 2.93
N LEU A 67 81.16 -13.33 3.87
CA LEU A 67 81.59 -12.77 5.15
C LEU A 67 82.39 -13.81 5.94
N ILE A 68 81.87 -15.03 6.09
CA ILE A 68 82.54 -16.14 6.79
C ILE A 68 83.87 -16.50 6.12
N GLU A 69 83.92 -16.58 4.78
CA GLU A 69 85.16 -16.85 4.05
C GLU A 69 86.23 -15.78 4.33
N LEU A 70 85.83 -14.51 4.31
CA LEU A 70 86.73 -13.39 4.52
C LEU A 70 87.23 -13.32 5.96
N GLU A 71 86.36 -13.56 6.95
CA GLU A 71 86.72 -13.69 8.36
C GLU A 71 87.72 -14.84 8.60
N ASN A 72 87.49 -16.00 7.98
CA ASN A 72 88.39 -17.14 8.06
C ASN A 72 89.77 -16.83 7.44
N ARG A 73 89.81 -16.13 6.30
CA ARG A 73 91.07 -15.68 5.67
C ARG A 73 91.83 -14.70 6.56
N ILE A 74 91.15 -13.74 7.18
CA ILE A 74 91.75 -12.80 8.15
C ILE A 74 92.33 -13.53 9.36
N ALA A 75 91.63 -14.56 9.87
CA ALA A 75 92.04 -15.31 11.04
C ALA A 75 93.37 -16.06 10.85
N VAL A 76 93.70 -16.48 9.62
CA VAL A 76 94.93 -17.24 9.31
C VAL A 76 96.05 -16.38 8.70
N GLU A 77 95.78 -15.11 8.34
CA GLU A 77 96.74 -14.22 7.70
C GLU A 77 97.80 -13.69 8.69
N GLN A 78 99.08 -13.82 8.31
CA GLN A 78 100.24 -13.45 9.14
C GLN A 78 100.90 -12.14 8.67
N ASP A 79 100.75 -11.78 7.39
CA ASP A 79 101.29 -10.51 6.88
C ASP A 79 100.37 -9.34 7.29
N ALA A 80 100.96 -8.36 7.99
CA ALA A 80 100.21 -7.23 8.52
C ALA A 80 99.55 -6.39 7.41
N ALA A 81 100.24 -6.18 6.28
CA ALA A 81 99.71 -5.36 5.20
C ALA A 81 98.58 -6.08 4.43
N ALA A 82 98.71 -7.38 4.19
CA ALA A 82 97.67 -8.22 3.60
C ALA A 82 96.44 -8.30 4.50
N ARG A 83 96.63 -8.49 5.81
CA ARG A 83 95.55 -8.51 6.79
C ARG A 83 94.76 -7.20 6.80
N THR A 84 95.42 -6.05 6.83
CA THR A 84 94.73 -4.75 6.78
C THR A 84 93.87 -4.58 5.52
N LYS A 85 94.30 -5.11 4.37
CA LYS A 85 93.49 -5.09 3.14
C LYS A 85 92.23 -5.94 3.27
N LEU A 86 92.35 -7.15 3.83
CA LEU A 86 91.21 -8.03 4.05
C LEU A 86 90.23 -7.43 5.07
N GLU A 87 90.73 -6.81 6.15
CA GLU A 87 89.88 -6.11 7.13
C GLU A 87 89.14 -4.92 6.50
N THR A 88 89.75 -4.23 5.54
CA THR A 88 89.08 -3.16 4.77
C THR A 88 87.97 -3.71 3.89
N GLU A 89 88.21 -4.84 3.21
CA GLU A 89 87.19 -5.55 2.42
C GLU A 89 86.03 -6.03 3.30
N LEU A 90 86.34 -6.57 4.50
CA LEU A 90 85.35 -7.04 5.47
C LEU A 90 84.49 -5.90 5.99
N ALA A 91 85.08 -4.75 6.28
CA ALA A 91 84.34 -3.55 6.68
C ALA A 91 83.37 -3.10 5.58
N GLY A 92 83.80 -3.13 4.31
CA GLY A 92 82.94 -2.79 3.17
C GLY A 92 81.79 -3.78 3.00
N LEU A 93 82.06 -5.08 3.10
CA LEU A 93 81.05 -6.13 2.96
C LEU A 93 80.05 -6.10 4.14
N ASN A 94 80.52 -5.87 5.36
CA ASN A 94 79.66 -5.68 6.54
C ASN A 94 78.77 -4.43 6.40
N ALA A 95 79.29 -3.33 5.85
CA ALA A 95 78.48 -2.14 5.61
C ALA A 95 77.34 -2.41 4.61
N GLN A 96 77.62 -3.15 3.53
CA GLN A 96 76.60 -3.57 2.57
C GLN A 96 75.57 -4.53 3.19
N HIS A 97 76.03 -5.53 3.95
CA HIS A 97 75.17 -6.49 4.62
C HIS A 97 74.22 -5.78 5.61
N ASN A 98 74.74 -4.88 6.44
CA ASN A 98 73.94 -4.10 7.39
C ASN A 98 72.89 -3.23 6.68
N ALA A 99 73.22 -2.66 5.52
CA ALA A 99 72.27 -1.89 4.72
C ALA A 99 71.13 -2.77 4.17
N LEU A 100 71.44 -3.99 3.69
CA LEU A 100 70.43 -4.95 3.25
C LEU A 100 69.54 -5.42 4.41
N VAL A 101 70.10 -5.71 5.58
CA VAL A 101 69.33 -6.08 6.77
C VAL A 101 68.37 -4.96 7.19
N GLN A 102 68.83 -3.70 7.15
CA GLN A 102 67.96 -2.55 7.42
C GLN A 102 66.82 -2.46 6.39
N ASP A 103 67.13 -2.66 5.11
CA ASP A 103 66.15 -2.63 4.03
C ASP A 103 65.13 -3.78 4.12
N GLU A 104 65.57 -4.97 4.54
CA GLU A 104 64.70 -6.11 4.86
C GLU A 104 63.67 -5.72 5.94
N GLN A 105 64.13 -5.09 7.03
CA GLN A 105 63.25 -4.65 8.12
C GLN A 105 62.19 -3.66 7.66
N VAL A 106 62.59 -2.69 6.81
CA VAL A 106 61.66 -1.71 6.23
C VAL A 106 60.62 -2.39 5.35
N LYS A 107 61.04 -3.28 4.46
CA LYS A 107 60.13 -4.03 3.55
C LYS A 107 59.20 -4.96 4.31
N LEU A 108 59.69 -5.65 5.35
CA LEU A 108 58.87 -6.50 6.21
C LEU A 108 57.79 -5.69 6.93
N ALA A 109 58.16 -4.57 7.55
CA ALA A 109 57.20 -3.69 8.23
C ALA A 109 56.14 -3.11 7.28
N LYS A 110 56.54 -2.75 6.06
CA LYS A 110 55.61 -2.32 5.01
C LYS A 110 54.65 -3.44 4.63
N SER A 111 55.16 -4.65 4.36
CA SER A 111 54.34 -5.82 3.99
C SER A 111 53.29 -6.17 5.06
N GLN A 112 53.68 -6.17 6.34
CA GLN A 112 52.77 -6.41 7.47
C GLN A 112 51.67 -5.34 7.57
N THR A 113 52.03 -4.08 7.30
CA THR A 113 51.06 -2.99 7.29
C THR A 113 50.03 -3.18 6.17
N LEU A 114 50.49 -3.51 4.96
CA LEU A 114 49.63 -3.78 3.80
C LEU A 114 48.70 -4.98 4.05
N GLU A 115 49.23 -6.07 4.63
CA GLU A 115 48.44 -7.25 4.99
C GLU A 115 47.26 -6.92 5.90
N ARG A 116 47.50 -6.11 6.94
CA ARG A 116 46.44 -5.65 7.84
C ARG A 116 45.37 -4.82 7.11
N TYR A 117 45.76 -3.99 6.13
CA TYR A 117 44.80 -3.21 5.35
C TYR A 117 44.04 -4.06 4.31
N ILE A 118 44.66 -5.12 3.78
CA ILE A 118 43.98 -6.12 2.94
C ILE A 118 42.87 -6.81 3.74
N GLU A 119 43.16 -7.28 4.95
CA GLU A 119 42.19 -7.98 5.80
C GLU A 119 41.01 -7.08 6.18
N LYS A 120 41.32 -5.81 6.54
CA LYS A 120 40.28 -4.79 6.74
C LYS A 120 39.49 -4.57 5.45
N GLY A 121 40.16 -4.38 4.31
CA GLY A 121 39.51 -4.15 3.03
C GLY A 121 38.50 -5.26 2.69
N LYS A 122 38.89 -6.53 2.83
CA LYS A 122 37.99 -7.68 2.63
C LYS A 122 36.74 -7.61 3.51
N THR A 123 36.93 -7.41 4.82
CA THR A 123 35.81 -7.29 5.78
C THR A 123 34.85 -6.16 5.39
N TRP A 124 35.38 -5.03 4.92
CA TRP A 124 34.57 -3.89 4.49
C TRP A 124 33.82 -4.16 3.18
N VAL A 125 34.46 -4.82 2.19
CA VAL A 125 33.79 -5.24 0.95
C VAL A 125 32.64 -6.19 1.25
N ASP A 126 32.87 -7.21 2.08
CA ASP A 126 31.84 -8.18 2.46
C ASP A 126 30.66 -7.51 3.17
N SER A 127 30.93 -6.59 4.09
CA SER A 127 29.90 -5.83 4.79
C SER A 127 29.08 -4.94 3.85
N LEU A 128 29.73 -4.21 2.94
CA LEU A 128 29.07 -3.36 1.96
C LEU A 128 28.23 -4.18 0.96
N GLN A 129 28.73 -5.33 0.54
CA GLN A 129 27.99 -6.26 -0.31
C GLN A 129 26.74 -6.80 0.38
N ASN A 130 26.84 -7.20 1.65
CA ASN A 130 25.69 -7.66 2.44
C ASN A 130 24.65 -6.55 2.66
N GLN A 131 25.10 -5.32 2.92
CA GLN A 131 24.22 -4.16 3.04
C GLN A 131 23.50 -3.87 1.73
N ALA A 132 24.21 -3.86 0.60
CA ALA A 132 23.62 -3.64 -0.72
C ALA A 132 22.59 -4.73 -1.07
N ALA A 133 22.88 -6.00 -0.79
CA ALA A 133 21.95 -7.10 -1.01
C ALA A 133 20.68 -6.95 -0.16
N THR A 134 20.84 -6.63 1.13
CA THR A 134 19.70 -6.42 2.05
C THR A 134 18.84 -5.24 1.59
N GLN A 135 19.47 -4.16 1.16
CA GLN A 135 18.80 -2.98 0.62
C GLN A 135 17.98 -3.31 -0.63
N LEU A 136 18.55 -4.09 -1.55
CA LEU A 136 17.87 -4.55 -2.75
C LEU A 136 16.65 -5.42 -2.41
N VAL A 137 16.77 -6.31 -1.42
CA VAL A 137 15.63 -7.11 -0.94
C VAL A 137 14.52 -6.21 -0.37
N LEU A 138 14.88 -5.21 0.44
CA LEU A 138 13.90 -4.28 1.03
C LEU A 138 13.16 -3.47 -0.05
N ILE A 139 13.88 -2.97 -1.06
CA ILE A 139 13.29 -2.26 -2.20
C ILE A 139 12.28 -3.15 -2.92
N ASN A 140 12.70 -4.36 -3.31
CA ASN A 140 11.84 -5.31 -4.02
C ASN A 140 10.59 -5.69 -3.20
N LYS A 141 10.77 -5.92 -1.89
CA LYS A 141 9.66 -6.22 -0.99
C LYS A 141 8.66 -5.06 -0.94
N LEU A 142 9.12 -3.84 -0.69
CA LEU A 142 8.23 -2.67 -0.59
C LEU A 142 7.48 -2.42 -1.88
N GLN A 143 8.15 -2.53 -3.03
CA GLN A 143 7.51 -2.39 -4.34
C GLN A 143 6.42 -3.47 -4.55
N THR A 144 6.73 -4.72 -4.20
CA THR A 144 5.78 -5.84 -4.34
C THR A 144 4.59 -5.67 -3.41
N ASP A 145 4.82 -5.42 -2.12
CA ASP A 145 3.78 -5.22 -1.11
C ASP A 145 2.87 -4.05 -1.49
N THR A 146 3.44 -2.95 -2.00
CA THR A 146 2.66 -1.78 -2.44
C THR A 146 1.75 -2.14 -3.60
N LYS A 147 2.28 -2.81 -4.64
CA LYS A 147 1.46 -3.27 -5.78
C LYS A 147 0.33 -4.20 -5.33
N GLN A 148 0.61 -5.16 -4.46
CA GLN A 148 -0.40 -6.10 -3.98
C GLN A 148 -1.48 -5.41 -3.13
N ARG A 149 -1.09 -4.47 -2.25
CA ARG A 149 -2.05 -3.72 -1.43
C ARG A 149 -2.95 -2.83 -2.27
N VAL A 150 -2.44 -2.22 -3.33
CA VAL A 150 -3.26 -1.43 -4.28
C VAL A 150 -4.37 -2.28 -4.85
N VAL A 151 -4.05 -3.48 -5.37
CA VAL A 151 -5.05 -4.38 -5.94
C VAL A 151 -6.09 -4.82 -4.90
N LEU A 152 -5.65 -5.22 -3.71
CA LEU A 152 -6.56 -5.67 -2.66
C LEU A 152 -7.47 -4.56 -2.13
N TYR A 153 -6.95 -3.35 -2.00
CA TYR A 153 -7.73 -2.22 -1.46
C TYR A 153 -8.69 -1.64 -2.48
N ASP A 154 -8.34 -1.63 -3.77
CA ASP A 154 -9.26 -1.26 -4.85
C ASP A 154 -10.46 -2.24 -4.92
N ALA A 155 -10.18 -3.54 -4.80
CA ALA A 155 -11.22 -4.57 -4.69
C ALA A 155 -12.10 -4.38 -3.45
N LEU A 156 -11.51 -4.00 -2.31
CA LEU A 156 -12.24 -3.70 -1.07
C LEU A 156 -13.13 -2.47 -1.23
N THR A 157 -12.62 -1.35 -1.78
CA THR A 157 -13.42 -0.14 -2.04
C THR A 157 -14.63 -0.48 -2.92
N SER A 158 -14.41 -1.23 -4.00
CA SER A 158 -15.48 -1.66 -4.92
C SER A 158 -16.54 -2.52 -4.21
N SER A 159 -16.09 -3.44 -3.34
CA SER A 159 -16.98 -4.30 -2.55
C SER A 159 -17.80 -3.51 -1.54
N LEU A 160 -17.18 -2.57 -0.83
CA LEU A 160 -17.86 -1.69 0.15
C LEU A 160 -18.92 -0.83 -0.52
N LYS A 161 -18.61 -0.25 -1.69
CA LYS A 161 -19.57 0.54 -2.46
C LYS A 161 -20.77 -0.30 -2.91
N THR A 162 -20.51 -1.54 -3.35
CA THR A 162 -21.57 -2.48 -3.75
C THR A 162 -22.46 -2.85 -2.56
N ALA A 163 -21.87 -3.19 -1.41
CA ALA A 163 -22.63 -3.50 -0.20
C ALA A 163 -23.49 -2.31 0.26
N GLN A 164 -22.96 -1.08 0.20
CA GLN A 164 -23.71 0.13 0.52
C GLN A 164 -24.88 0.36 -0.44
N GLN A 165 -24.71 0.10 -1.74
CA GLN A 165 -25.78 0.19 -2.72
C GLN A 165 -26.87 -0.85 -2.49
N GLN A 166 -26.50 -2.07 -2.11
CA GLN A 166 -27.45 -3.13 -1.75
C GLN A 166 -28.27 -2.75 -0.51
N ASP A 167 -27.64 -2.21 0.53
CA ASP A 167 -28.36 -1.72 1.72
C ASP A 167 -29.40 -0.65 1.35
N VAL A 168 -29.03 0.32 0.52
CA VAL A 168 -29.96 1.34 0.02
C VAL A 168 -31.10 0.71 -0.80
N ALA A 169 -30.80 -0.23 -1.69
CA ALA A 169 -31.83 -0.92 -2.49
C ALA A 169 -32.81 -1.71 -1.61
N HIS A 170 -32.31 -2.42 -0.58
CA HIS A 170 -33.15 -3.13 0.38
C HIS A 170 -34.08 -2.17 1.14
N ARG A 171 -33.54 -1.04 1.61
CA ARG A 171 -34.34 -0.01 2.30
C ARG A 171 -35.41 0.60 1.39
N ILE A 172 -35.10 0.86 0.12
CA ILE A 172 -36.09 1.34 -0.86
C ILE A 172 -37.21 0.31 -1.03
N ASN A 173 -36.85 -0.98 -1.17
CA ASN A 173 -37.83 -2.04 -1.32
C ASN A 173 -38.75 -2.15 -0.08
N GLU A 174 -38.17 -2.10 1.13
CA GLU A 174 -38.97 -2.10 2.37
C GLU A 174 -39.92 -0.91 2.46
N ILE A 175 -39.47 0.29 2.07
CA ILE A 175 -40.32 1.48 2.04
C ILE A 175 -41.44 1.30 1.00
N GLY A 176 -41.11 0.83 -0.21
CA GLY A 176 -42.10 0.57 -1.26
C GLY A 176 -43.19 -0.40 -0.81
N VAL A 177 -42.81 -1.52 -0.19
CA VAL A 177 -43.78 -2.49 0.36
C VAL A 177 -44.69 -1.86 1.41
N LYS A 178 -44.14 -1.04 2.32
CA LYS A 178 -44.95 -0.33 3.34
C LYS A 178 -45.90 0.68 2.69
N THR A 179 -45.42 1.46 1.73
CA THR A 179 -46.25 2.43 1.01
C THR A 179 -47.37 1.75 0.23
N ASP A 180 -47.09 0.62 -0.42
CA ASP A 180 -48.11 -0.18 -1.12
C ASP A 180 -49.17 -0.71 -0.14
N GLN A 181 -48.76 -1.19 1.04
CA GLN A 181 -49.70 -1.63 2.09
C GLN A 181 -50.59 -0.49 2.61
N GLU A 182 -50.01 0.68 2.84
CA GLU A 182 -50.75 1.88 3.26
C GLU A 182 -51.73 2.33 2.18
N ALA A 183 -51.30 2.35 0.91
CA ALA A 183 -52.14 2.70 -0.22
C ALA A 183 -53.31 1.71 -0.40
N GLN A 184 -53.05 0.41 -0.30
CA GLN A 184 -54.10 -0.63 -0.35
C GLN A 184 -55.10 -0.49 0.80
N THR A 185 -54.62 -0.22 2.00
CA THR A 185 -55.47 0.00 3.19
C THR A 185 -56.35 1.23 3.00
N ALA A 186 -55.78 2.35 2.53
CA ALA A 186 -56.51 3.57 2.24
C ALA A 186 -57.56 3.37 1.14
N MET A 187 -57.22 2.67 0.05
CA MET A 187 -58.15 2.36 -1.03
C MET A 187 -59.30 1.46 -0.57
N ALA A 188 -59.01 0.43 0.22
CA ALA A 188 -60.04 -0.44 0.81
C ALA A 188 -60.98 0.37 1.72
N ALA A 189 -60.44 1.27 2.54
CA ALA A 189 -61.24 2.16 3.39
C ALA A 189 -62.11 3.13 2.57
N ILE A 190 -61.58 3.71 1.49
CA ILE A 190 -62.35 4.56 0.56
C ILE A 190 -63.49 3.75 -0.09
N GLY A 191 -63.21 2.54 -0.55
CA GLY A 191 -64.22 1.64 -1.12
C GLY A 191 -65.32 1.30 -0.11
N ALA A 192 -64.95 0.94 1.12
CA ALA A 192 -65.89 0.67 2.21
C ALA A 192 -66.76 1.89 2.55
N ALA A 193 -66.15 3.08 2.68
CA ALA A 193 -66.88 4.32 2.96
C ALA A 193 -67.81 4.74 1.81
N THR A 194 -67.41 4.50 0.55
CA THR A 194 -68.24 4.76 -0.63
C THR A 194 -69.44 3.81 -0.67
N ASN A 195 -69.23 2.52 -0.42
CA ASN A 195 -70.30 1.54 -0.33
C ASN A 195 -71.26 1.83 0.83
N ALA A 196 -70.74 2.21 2.00
CA ALA A 196 -71.56 2.64 3.14
C ALA A 196 -72.44 3.84 2.79
N LYS A 197 -71.86 4.90 2.18
CA LYS A 197 -72.65 6.05 1.71
C LYS A 197 -73.69 5.68 0.65
N MET A 198 -73.37 4.75 -0.24
CA MET A 198 -74.32 4.28 -1.25
C MET A 198 -75.47 3.50 -0.60
N ALA A 199 -75.18 2.66 0.40
CA ALA A 199 -76.19 1.99 1.20
C ALA A 199 -77.08 3.00 1.93
N ASP A 200 -76.49 3.97 2.64
CA ASP A 200 -77.23 5.05 3.32
C ASP A 200 -78.14 5.83 2.35
N MET A 201 -77.67 6.08 1.12
CA MET A 201 -78.47 6.74 0.08
C MET A 201 -79.63 5.88 -0.44
N LEU A 202 -79.43 4.57 -0.61
CA LEU A 202 -80.48 3.65 -1.03
C LEU A 202 -81.54 3.49 0.07
N GLU A 203 -81.13 3.42 1.33
CA GLU A 203 -82.03 3.42 2.50
C GLU A 203 -82.85 4.72 2.56
N ALA A 204 -82.21 5.89 2.44
CA ALA A 204 -82.93 7.16 2.40
C ALA A 204 -83.89 7.27 1.21
N HIS A 205 -83.56 6.67 0.07
CA HIS A 205 -84.45 6.62 -1.09
C HIS A 205 -85.69 5.74 -0.83
N GLU A 206 -85.56 4.65 -0.06
CA GLU A 206 -86.70 3.86 0.39
C GLU A 206 -87.67 4.70 1.23
N ASP A 207 -87.16 5.48 2.18
CA ASP A 207 -87.97 6.37 3.03
C ASP A 207 -88.72 7.42 2.19
N HIS A 208 -88.08 8.01 1.18
CA HIS A 208 -88.72 8.95 0.26
C HIS A 208 -89.85 8.32 -0.57
N MET A 209 -89.71 7.04 -0.95
CA MET A 209 -90.75 6.31 -1.68
C MET A 209 -91.97 6.00 -0.81
N VAL A 210 -91.78 5.74 0.49
CA VAL A 210 -92.88 5.58 1.46
C VAL A 210 -93.66 6.89 1.60
N PHE A 211 -92.96 8.02 1.77
CA PHE A 211 -93.59 9.34 1.87
C PHE A 211 -94.34 9.75 0.61
N ALA A 212 -93.78 9.50 -0.58
CA ALA A 212 -94.47 9.75 -1.84
C ALA A 212 -95.76 8.91 -1.98
N ARG A 213 -95.74 7.67 -1.49
CA ARG A 213 -96.90 6.78 -1.48
C ARG A 213 -98.00 7.30 -0.54
N GLU A 214 -97.62 7.78 0.64
CA GLU A 214 -98.56 8.44 1.58
C GLU A 214 -99.18 9.70 0.98
N ILE A 215 -98.40 10.55 0.29
CA ILE A 215 -98.92 11.75 -0.37
C ILE A 215 -99.88 11.38 -1.51
N LEU A 216 -99.56 10.38 -2.33
CA LEU A 216 -100.45 9.91 -3.39
C LEU A 216 -101.76 9.36 -2.82
N GLU A 217 -101.70 8.65 -1.69
CA GLU A 217 -102.88 8.17 -0.99
C GLU A 217 -103.73 9.32 -0.41
N GLN A 218 -103.09 10.34 0.18
CA GLN A 218 -103.78 11.53 0.66
C GLN A 218 -104.39 12.36 -0.48
N LYS A 219 -103.69 12.49 -1.61
CA LYS A 219 -104.19 13.15 -2.82
C LYS A 219 -105.41 12.41 -3.36
N ALA A 220 -105.35 11.08 -3.49
CA ALA A 220 -106.50 10.27 -3.92
C ALA A 220 -107.72 10.49 -2.99
N LYS A 221 -107.50 10.51 -1.67
CA LYS A 221 -108.54 10.81 -0.66
C LYS A 221 -109.09 12.25 -0.76
N ALA A 222 -108.29 13.21 -1.23
CA ALA A 222 -108.73 14.59 -1.43
C ALA A 222 -109.49 14.77 -2.75
N ASP A 223 -109.03 14.15 -3.83
CA ASP A 223 -109.67 14.15 -5.15
C ASP A 223 -111.06 13.48 -5.06
N GLU A 224 -111.20 12.39 -4.29
CA GLU A 224 -112.50 11.75 -4.04
C GLU A 224 -113.48 12.68 -3.30
N ARG A 225 -112.98 13.45 -2.32
CA ARG A 225 -113.76 14.44 -1.58
C ARG A 225 -114.19 15.62 -2.47
N PHE A 226 -113.30 16.08 -3.35
CA PHE A 226 -113.62 17.10 -4.34
C PHE A 226 -114.69 16.62 -5.32
N ALA A 227 -114.54 15.42 -5.89
CA ALA A 227 -115.51 14.84 -6.82
C ALA A 227 -116.92 14.74 -6.20
N ARG A 228 -117.04 14.30 -4.93
CA ARG A 228 -118.32 14.29 -4.21
C ARG A 228 -118.93 15.69 -4.04
N ARG A 229 -118.11 16.68 -3.68
CA ARG A 229 -118.57 18.07 -3.51
C ARG A 229 -118.98 18.72 -4.83
N PHE A 230 -118.22 18.46 -5.90
CA PHE A 230 -118.50 18.97 -7.23
C PHE A 230 -119.82 18.41 -7.78
N ALA A 231 -120.06 17.10 -7.62
CA ALA A 231 -121.34 16.47 -7.97
C ALA A 231 -122.53 17.14 -7.25
N ALA A 232 -122.39 17.45 -5.96
CA ALA A 232 -123.43 18.13 -5.18
C ALA A 232 -123.67 19.59 -5.63
N ILE A 233 -122.67 20.28 -6.20
CA ILE A 233 -122.80 21.63 -6.74
C ILE A 233 -123.51 21.60 -8.10
N VAL A 234 -123.15 20.67 -8.98
CA VAL A 234 -123.83 20.46 -10.28
C VAL A 234 -125.32 20.14 -10.07
N GLU A 235 -125.64 19.27 -9.10
CA GLU A 235 -127.03 18.96 -8.75
C GLU A 235 -127.84 20.17 -8.25
N LYS A 236 -127.18 21.15 -7.61
CA LYS A 236 -127.81 22.43 -7.21
C LYS A 236 -128.00 23.40 -8.38
N HIS A 237 -127.13 23.34 -9.39
CA HIS A 237 -127.22 24.19 -10.57
C HIS A 237 -128.35 23.73 -11.51
N ASP A 238 -128.49 22.42 -11.71
CA ASP A 238 -129.53 21.85 -12.59
C ASP A 238 -130.96 21.99 -12.04
N LYS A 239 -131.13 22.20 -10.72
CA LYS A 239 -132.46 22.44 -10.11
C LYS A 239 -133.01 23.86 -10.31
N ASN A 240 -132.23 24.80 -10.86
CA ASN A 240 -132.61 26.22 -10.97
C ASN A 240 -132.90 26.71 -12.41
N ALA A 241 -132.96 25.83 -13.40
CA ALA A 241 -133.15 26.22 -14.81
C ALA A 241 -134.26 25.43 -15.51
N TYR A 242 -135.53 25.59 -15.10
CA TYR A 242 -136.73 25.47 -15.96
C TYR A 242 -137.93 26.12 -15.26
N GLY A 243 -138.31 27.32 -15.72
CA GLY A 243 -139.41 28.12 -15.16
C GLY A 243 -139.71 29.37 -15.98
N GLU A 244 -139.95 29.20 -17.28
CA GLU A 244 -140.97 29.88 -18.13
C GLU A 244 -141.03 29.16 -19.48
#